data_AF-A0A6G8AXA3-F1
#
_entry.id   AF-A0A6G8AXA3-F1
#
_cell.length_a   1.000
_cell.length_b   1.000
_cell.length_c   1.000
_cell.angle_alpha   90.00
_cell.angle_beta   90.00
_cell.angle_gamma   90.00
#
_symmetry.space_group_name_H-M   'P 1'
#
loop_
_entity.id
_entity.type
_entity.pdbx_description
1 polymer ?
#
loop_
_entity_poly.entity_id
_entity_poly.type
_entity_poly.pdbx_seq_one_letter_code
_entity_poly.pdbx_strand_id
1 'polypeptide(L)'
;MLIVMFVIAVLIVLFVPNLMKQTGKISSDGDIALEKVIEAQSEMYFLENNKRPETTQQLVDGKYISKEQKKKADELSIEVK
;
A
#
# COMPACT_ATOMS: atom_id res chain seq x y z
N MET A 1 30.99 32.79 2.80
CA MET A 1 30.36 31.51 3.20
C MET A 1 28.85 31.64 3.48
N LEU A 2 28.34 32.79 3.94
CA LEU A 2 26.90 33.01 4.21
C LEU A 2 26.00 32.85 2.97
N ILE A 3 26.40 33.40 1.81
CA ILE A 3 25.63 33.29 0.56
C ILE A 3 25.45 31.82 0.14
N VAL A 4 26.46 30.98 0.34
CA VAL A 4 26.39 29.56 0.01
C VAL A 4 25.34 28.84 0.87
N MET A 5 25.33 29.13 2.17
CA MET A 5 24.32 28.57 3.09
C MET A 5 22.90 29.03 2.73
N PHE A 6 22.75 30.29 2.34
CA PHE A 6 21.46 30.84 1.89
C PHE A 6 20.95 30.13 0.62
N VAL A 7 21.82 29.92 -0.37
CA VAL A 7 21.45 29.21 -1.61
C VAL A 7 21.03 27.77 -1.33
N ILE A 8 21.75 27.03 -0.47
CA ILE A 8 21.40 25.65 -0.11
C ILE A 8 20.03 25.59 0.60
N ALA A 9 19.74 26.53 1.51
CA ALA A 9 18.46 26.59 2.21
C ALA A 9 17.28 26.79 1.24
N VAL A 10 17.41 27.71 0.27
CA VAL A 10 16.38 27.94 -0.76
C VAL A 10 16.17 26.70 -1.62
N LEU A 11 17.24 26.00 -2.01
CA LEU A 11 17.13 24.76 -2.78
C LEU A 11 16.36 23.69 -2.02
N ILE A 12 16.67 23.44 -0.74
CA ILE A 12 15.96 22.44 0.08
C ILE A 12 14.46 22.72 0.13
N VAL A 13 14.06 23.99 0.32
CA VAL A 13 12.64 24.39 0.37
C VAL A 13 11.92 24.12 -0.96
N LEU A 14 12.61 24.22 -2.10
CA LEU A 14 12.04 23.90 -3.41
C LEU A 14 11.97 22.38 -3.68
N PHE A 15 12.96 21.61 -3.24
CA PHE A 15 13.04 20.17 -3.49
C PHE A 15 12.17 19.31 -2.56
N VAL A 16 12.11 19.64 -1.27
CA VAL A 16 11.38 18.86 -0.26
C VAL A 16 9.88 18.68 -0.59
N PRO A 17 9.14 19.73 -1.00
CA PRO A 17 7.73 19.57 -1.41
C PRO A 17 7.55 18.64 -2.61
N ASN A 18 8.49 18.66 -3.56
CA ASN A 18 8.42 17.82 -4.75
C ASN A 18 8.68 16.33 -4.42
N LEU A 19 9.59 16.06 -3.48
CA LEU A 19 9.86 14.71 -2.97
C LEU A 19 8.65 14.15 -2.19
N MET A 20 8.05 14.95 -1.31
CA MET A 20 6.87 14.53 -0.53
C MET A 20 5.67 14.17 -1.41
N LYS A 21 5.47 14.89 -2.53
CA LYS A 21 4.41 14.57 -3.50
C LYS A 21 4.64 13.22 -4.19
N GLN A 22 5.89 12.88 -4.53
CA GLN A 22 6.22 11.58 -5.12
C GLN A 22 6.03 10.44 -4.12
N THR A 23 6.47 10.60 -2.87
CA THR A 23 6.27 9.58 -1.84
C THR A 23 4.79 9.34 -1.53
N GLY A 24 3.97 10.40 -1.49
CA GLY A 24 2.52 10.28 -1.33
C GLY A 24 1.85 9.52 -2.49
N LYS A 25 2.24 9.83 -3.74
CA LYS A 25 1.72 9.13 -4.92
C LYS A 25 2.11 7.64 -4.91
N ILE A 26 3.36 7.32 -4.60
CA ILE A 26 3.84 5.92 -4.53
C ILE A 26 3.08 5.14 -3.46
N SER A 27 2.77 5.75 -2.31
CA SER A 27 1.95 5.11 -1.29
C SER A 27 0.56 4.76 -1.84
N SER A 28 -0.12 5.73 -2.45
CA SER A 28 -1.46 5.53 -3.02
C SER A 28 -1.49 4.50 -4.14
N ASP A 29 -0.51 4.52 -5.06
CA ASP A 29 -0.39 3.53 -6.13
C ASP A 29 -0.14 2.12 -5.54
N GLY A 30 0.65 2.03 -4.45
CA GLY A 30 0.89 0.80 -3.72
C GLY A 30 -0.32 0.26 -2.97
N ASP A 31 -1.22 1.13 -2.51
CA ASP A 31 -2.46 0.75 -1.83
C ASP A 31 -3.46 0.15 -2.84
N ILE A 32 -3.58 0.75 -4.03
CA ILE A 32 -4.38 0.20 -5.15
C ILE A 32 -3.82 -1.16 -5.62
N ALA A 33 -2.49 -1.30 -5.66
CA ALA A 33 -1.87 -2.57 -6.00
C ALA A 33 -2.17 -3.66 -4.96
N LEU A 34 -2.18 -3.30 -3.68
CA LEU A 34 -2.53 -4.23 -2.60
C LEU A 34 -3.99 -4.71 -2.70
N GLU A 35 -4.92 -3.81 -3.02
CA GLU A 35 -6.33 -4.16 -3.26
C GLU A 35 -6.46 -5.21 -4.36
N LYS A 36 -5.79 -5.02 -5.51
CA LYS A 36 -5.80 -5.99 -6.61
C LYS A 36 -5.19 -7.34 -6.24
N VAL A 37 -4.15 -7.33 -5.41
CA VAL A 37 -3.55 -8.59 -4.92
C VAL A 37 -4.55 -9.33 -4.04
N ILE A 38 -5.24 -8.63 -3.13
CA ILE A 38 -6.24 -9.24 -2.25
C ILE A 38 -7.42 -9.79 -3.06
N GLU A 39 -7.87 -9.08 -4.10
CA GLU A 39 -8.90 -9.56 -5.03
C GLU A 39 -8.44 -10.82 -5.78
N ALA A 40 -7.21 -10.83 -6.32
CA ALA A 40 -6.67 -12.01 -6.99
C ALA A 40 -6.56 -13.22 -6.04
N GLN A 41 -6.19 -12.97 -4.78
CA GLN A 41 -6.12 -14.00 -3.75
C GLN A 41 -7.51 -14.48 -3.29
N SER A 42 -8.52 -13.61 -3.26
CA SER A 42 -9.91 -14.01 -2.97
C SER A 42 -10.48 -14.87 -4.10
N GLU A 43 -10.14 -14.56 -5.35
CA GLU A 43 -10.48 -15.38 -6.51
C GLU A 43 -9.82 -16.76 -6.43
N MET A 44 -8.53 -16.84 -6.08
CA MET A 44 -7.82 -18.12 -5.89
C MET A 44 -8.47 -18.95 -4.77
N TYR A 45 -8.79 -18.33 -3.64
CA TYR A 45 -9.51 -18.99 -2.55
C TYR A 45 -10.88 -19.53 -3.01
N PHE A 46 -11.61 -18.76 -3.83
CA PHE A 46 -12.89 -19.19 -4.42
C PHE A 46 -12.73 -20.37 -5.37
N LEU A 47 -11.70 -20.38 -6.21
CA LEU A 47 -11.42 -21.49 -7.12
C LEU A 47 -11.14 -22.80 -6.38
N GLU A 48 -10.46 -22.73 -5.23
CA GLU A 48 -10.09 -23.90 -4.45
C GLU A 48 -11.22 -24.37 -3.51
N ASN A 49 -11.96 -23.45 -2.91
CA ASN A 49 -12.93 -23.76 -1.85
C ASN A 49 -14.40 -23.66 -2.31
N ASN A 50 -14.67 -23.26 -3.56
CA ASN A 50 -16.00 -22.94 -4.09
C ASN A 50 -16.81 -21.95 -3.21
N LYS A 51 -16.10 -21.16 -2.39
CA LYS A 51 -16.67 -20.18 -1.46
C LYS A 51 -15.76 -18.97 -1.45
N ARG A 52 -16.36 -17.77 -1.46
CA ARG A 52 -15.57 -16.53 -1.33
C ARG A 52 -15.10 -16.38 0.12
N PRO A 53 -13.91 -15.82 0.36
CA PRO A 53 -13.45 -15.56 1.71
C PRO A 53 -14.29 -14.44 2.33
N GLU A 54 -14.86 -14.69 3.51
CA GLU A 54 -15.67 -13.69 4.23
C GLU A 54 -14.80 -12.67 4.98
N THR A 55 -13.54 -13.00 5.18
CA THR A 55 -12.59 -12.14 5.91
C THR A 55 -11.18 -12.25 5.33
N THR A 56 -10.43 -11.15 5.46
CA THR A 56 -8.98 -11.09 5.18
C THR A 56 -8.20 -12.09 6.06
N GLN A 57 -8.79 -12.53 7.18
CA GLN A 57 -8.24 -13.58 8.04
C GLN A 57 -8.24 -14.96 7.36
N GLN A 58 -9.31 -15.32 6.63
CA GLN A 58 -9.35 -16.59 5.88
C GLN A 58 -8.27 -16.66 4.80
N LEU A 59 -7.93 -15.51 4.19
CA LEU A 59 -6.82 -15.41 3.24
C LEU A 59 -5.45 -15.59 3.92
N VAL A 60 -5.27 -15.12 5.17
CA VAL A 60 -4.04 -15.37 5.95
C VAL A 60 -3.94 -16.83 6.38
N ASP A 61 -5.05 -17.40 6.86
CA ASP A 61 -5.10 -18.78 7.35
C ASP A 61 -4.86 -19.77 6.21
N GLY A 62 -5.36 -19.47 5.01
CA GLY A 62 -5.08 -20.18 3.77
C GLY A 62 -3.72 -19.89 3.14
N LYS A 63 -2.88 -19.04 3.75
CA LYS A 63 -1.56 -18.60 3.25
C LYS A 63 -1.59 -17.87 1.89
N TYR A 64 -2.73 -17.34 1.47
CA TYR A 64 -2.86 -16.55 0.25
C TYR A 64 -2.26 -15.14 0.43
N ILE A 65 -2.29 -14.58 1.64
CA ILE A 65 -1.67 -13.29 1.97
C ILE A 65 -0.84 -13.36 3.25
N SER A 66 0.14 -12.45 3.39
CA SER A 66 0.98 -12.33 4.59
C SER A 66 0.28 -11.53 5.70
N LYS A 67 0.76 -11.67 6.94
CA LYS A 67 0.27 -10.89 8.10
C LYS A 67 0.50 -9.38 7.91
N GLU A 68 1.57 -9.01 7.22
CA GLU A 68 1.88 -7.60 6.92
C GLU A 68 0.89 -7.02 5.90
N GLN A 69 0.56 -7.80 4.86
CA GLN A 69 -0.47 -7.43 3.88
C GLN A 69 -1.84 -7.30 4.54
N LYS A 70 -2.20 -8.22 5.45
CA LYS A 70 -3.42 -8.11 6.24
C LYS A 70 -3.45 -6.82 7.06
N LYS A 71 -2.37 -6.51 7.80
CA LYS A 71 -2.30 -5.29 8.62
C LYS A 71 -2.49 -4.03 7.78
N LYS A 72 -1.85 -3.98 6.60
CA LYS A 72 -1.97 -2.85 5.68
C LYS A 72 -3.37 -2.77 5.06
N ALA A 73 -3.99 -3.92 4.75
CA ALA A 73 -5.38 -3.99 4.29
C ALA A 73 -6.39 -3.53 5.34
N ASP A 74 -6.19 -3.91 6.60
CA ASP A 74 -7.03 -3.50 7.73
C ASP A 74 -6.90 -1.98 7.98
N GLU A 75 -5.68 -1.43 7.88
CA GLU A 75 -5.43 0.03 7.97
C GLU A 75 -6.09 0.80 6.81
N LEU A 76 -6.14 0.20 5.62
CA LEU A 76 -6.76 0.77 4.42
C LEU A 76 -8.25 0.44 4.29
N SER A 77 -8.84 -0.32 5.22
CA SER A 77 -10.22 -0.82 5.16
C SER A 77 -10.55 -1.52 3.83
N ILE A 78 -9.60 -2.29 3.29
CA ILE A 78 -9.79 -3.05 2.04
C ILE A 78 -10.69 -4.25 2.35
N GLU A 79 -11.91 -4.22 1.83
CA GLU A 79 -12.86 -5.31 1.96
C GLU A 79 -12.53 -6.47 1.00
N VAL A 80 -12.66 -7.69 1.50
CA VAL A 80 -12.57 -8.90 0.67
C VAL A 80 -13.93 -9.10 0.00
N LYS A 81 -13.96 -9.10 -1.34
CA LYS A 81 -15.16 -9.34 -2.14
C LYS A 81 -15.18 -10.73 -2.75
#